data_AF-A0A7C6UFU9-F1
#
_entry.id   AF-A0A7C6UFU9-F1
#
_cell.length_a   1.000
_cell.length_b   1.000
_cell.length_c   1.000
_cell.angle_alpha   90.00
_cell.angle_beta   90.00
_cell.angle_gamma   90.00
#
_symmetry.space_group_name_H-M   'P 1'
#
loop_
_entity.id
_entity.type
_entity.pdbx_description
1 polymer ?
#
loop_
_entity_poly.entity_id
_entity_poly.type
_entity_poly.pdbx_seq_one_letter_code
_entity_poly.pdbx_strand_id
1 'polypeptide(L)'
;MRPREPAKVEIHCPACGRDAWLTRKAQYDGFTKVGEIVACALCGHLFDSEADIPYKNSRTPKVFTEADRPRPVQIFNEDEKGKMCRYCAEYVVNPFVQRCALHQREVEATDTCPHFRPKPPPEEETDGLSLGPL
;
A
#
# COMPACT_ATOMS: atom_id res chain seq x y z
N MET A 1 -8.12 8.69 1.12
CA MET A 1 -9.47 8.35 1.60
C MET A 1 -9.46 8.44 3.12
N ARG A 2 -10.33 9.25 3.74
CA ARG A 2 -10.43 9.26 5.21
C ARG A 2 -11.18 7.99 5.65
N PRO A 3 -10.66 7.21 6.61
CA PRO A 3 -11.39 6.06 7.13
C PRO A 3 -12.68 6.54 7.80
N ARG A 4 -13.81 5.94 7.43
CA ARG A 4 -15.11 6.18 8.07
C ARG A 4 -15.14 5.39 9.37
N GLU A 5 -15.37 6.07 10.48
CA GLU A 5 -15.46 5.43 11.80
C GLU A 5 -16.64 4.45 11.83
N PRO A 6 -16.43 3.19 12.28
CA PRO A 6 -17.52 2.22 12.33
C PRO A 6 -18.56 2.65 13.36
N ALA A 7 -19.83 2.64 12.96
CA ALA A 7 -20.94 2.97 13.86
C ALA A 7 -20.99 1.97 15.04
N LYS A 8 -21.23 2.47 16.26
CA LYS A 8 -21.46 1.61 17.43
C LYS A 8 -22.74 0.82 17.21
N VAL A 9 -22.67 -0.50 17.40
CA VAL A 9 -23.79 -1.43 17.16
C VAL A 9 -24.04 -2.40 18.32
N GLU A 10 -23.08 -2.53 19.24
CA GLU A 10 -23.21 -3.37 20.42
C GLU A 10 -23.96 -2.64 21.53
N ILE A 11 -24.92 -3.32 22.15
CA ILE A 11 -25.80 -2.77 23.18
C ILE A 11 -26.00 -3.77 24.33
N HIS A 12 -26.38 -3.27 25.50
CA HIS A 12 -26.97 -4.09 26.56
C HIS A 12 -28.49 -3.84 26.59
N CYS A 13 -29.28 -4.78 26.04
CA CYS A 13 -30.70 -4.52 25.80
C CYS A 13 -31.52 -4.48 27.11
N PRO A 14 -32.28 -3.40 27.39
CA PRO A 14 -33.05 -3.27 28.63
C PRO A 14 -34.26 -4.22 28.67
N ALA A 15 -34.79 -4.63 27.52
CA ALA A 15 -35.96 -5.50 27.45
C ALA A 15 -35.64 -6.98 27.72
N CYS A 16 -34.46 -7.46 27.31
CA CYS A 16 -34.07 -8.86 27.50
C CYS A 16 -32.87 -9.07 28.43
N GLY A 17 -32.25 -7.99 28.91
CA GLY A 17 -31.12 -8.03 29.86
C GLY A 17 -29.84 -8.67 29.30
N ARG A 18 -29.73 -8.81 27.98
CA ARG A 18 -28.61 -9.49 27.32
C ARG A 18 -27.83 -8.53 26.43
N ASP A 19 -26.56 -8.86 26.26
CA ASP A 19 -25.71 -8.22 25.26
C ASP A 19 -26.17 -8.62 23.87
N ALA A 20 -26.44 -7.62 23.04
CA ALA A 20 -27.03 -7.79 21.73
C ALA A 20 -26.44 -6.81 20.73
N TRP A 21 -26.80 -7.01 19.47
CA TRP A 21 -26.47 -6.11 18.37
C TRP A 21 -27.73 -5.38 17.92
N LEU A 22 -27.58 -4.17 17.41
CA LEU A 22 -28.67 -3.44 16.76
C LEU A 22 -28.91 -3.97 15.34
N THR A 23 -30.17 -4.11 14.98
CA THR A 23 -30.62 -4.31 13.59
C THR A 23 -31.36 -3.07 13.14
N ARG A 24 -30.97 -2.52 11.99
CA ARG A 24 -31.67 -1.40 11.34
C ARG A 24 -32.48 -1.92 10.17
N LYS A 25 -33.78 -1.69 10.18
CA LYS A 25 -34.67 -2.02 9.07
C LYS A 25 -35.21 -0.73 8.48
N ALA A 26 -35.15 -0.61 7.15
CA ALA A 26 -35.75 0.53 6.47
C ALA A 26 -37.28 0.44 6.58
N GLN A 27 -37.91 1.55 7.00
CA GLN A 27 -39.36 1.71 6.98
C GLN A 27 -39.76 2.38 5.67
N TYR A 28 -40.74 1.81 4.99
CA TYR A 28 -41.24 2.31 3.71
C TYR A 28 -42.72 2.69 3.83
N ASP A 29 -43.11 3.76 3.13
CA ASP A 29 -44.49 4.08 2.81
C ASP A 29 -44.65 3.97 1.29
N GLY A 30 -45.34 2.92 0.84
CA GLY A 30 -45.31 2.48 -0.55
C GLY A 30 -43.89 2.14 -1.01
N PHE A 31 -43.40 2.84 -2.04
CA PHE A 31 -42.04 2.69 -2.59
C PHE A 31 -41.03 3.71 -2.02
N THR A 32 -41.46 4.57 -1.11
CA THR A 32 -40.62 5.64 -0.54
C THR A 32 -40.11 5.23 0.84
N LYS A 33 -38.80 5.30 1.07
CA LYS A 33 -38.23 5.07 2.40
C LYS A 33 -38.57 6.28 3.29
N VAL A 34 -39.36 6.05 4.33
CA VAL A 34 -39.79 7.10 5.28
C VAL A 34 -38.94 7.14 6.55
N GLY A 35 -38.17 6.10 6.83
CA GLY A 35 -37.30 6.09 8.00
C GLY A 35 -36.54 4.79 8.20
N GLU A 36 -36.02 4.62 9.41
CA GLU A 36 -35.38 3.40 9.88
C GLU A 36 -35.91 3.06 11.27
N ILE A 37 -36.33 1.80 11.42
CA ILE A 37 -36.65 1.23 12.72
C ILE A 37 -35.40 0.51 13.22
N VAL A 38 -35.02 0.82 14.45
CA VAL A 38 -33.88 0.24 15.13
C VAL A 38 -34.39 -0.74 16.18
N ALA A 39 -33.90 -1.98 16.13
CA ALA A 39 -34.36 -3.05 17.01
C ALA A 39 -33.20 -3.85 17.61
N CYS A 40 -33.41 -4.43 18.78
CA CYS A 40 -32.52 -5.45 19.34
C CYS A 40 -32.57 -6.72 18.47
N ALA A 41 -31.41 -7.21 18.01
CA ALA A 41 -31.32 -8.41 17.17
C ALA A 41 -31.77 -9.70 17.88
N LEU A 42 -31.74 -9.74 19.22
CA LEU A 42 -32.08 -10.94 20.00
C LEU A 42 -33.55 -11.06 20.38
N CYS A 43 -34.19 -9.96 20.78
CA CYS A 43 -35.58 -9.99 21.25
C CYS A 43 -36.55 -9.15 20.41
N GLY A 44 -36.05 -8.38 19.44
CA GLY A 44 -36.88 -7.53 18.60
C GLY A 44 -37.41 -6.26 19.26
N HIS A 45 -36.96 -5.92 20.47
CA HIS A 45 -37.36 -4.68 21.14
C HIS A 45 -36.99 -3.47 20.28
N LEU A 46 -37.98 -2.63 19.99
CA LEU A 46 -37.85 -1.42 19.18
C LEU A 46 -37.39 -0.27 20.06
N PHE A 47 -36.46 0.53 19.52
CA PHE A 47 -36.01 1.76 20.16
C PHE A 47 -36.61 2.96 19.43
N ASP A 48 -37.16 3.90 20.19
CA ASP A 48 -37.83 5.09 19.65
C ASP A 48 -36.84 6.11 19.09
N SER A 49 -35.66 6.21 19.70
CA SER A 49 -34.60 7.12 19.24
C SER A 49 -33.22 6.47 19.36
N GLU A 50 -32.24 6.95 18.59
CA GLU A 50 -30.85 6.51 18.74
C GLU A 50 -30.22 6.96 20.06
N ALA A 51 -30.75 8.01 20.70
CA ALA A 51 -30.22 8.56 21.94
C ALA A 51 -30.53 7.67 23.15
N ASP A 52 -31.63 6.92 23.10
CA ASP A 52 -32.07 6.03 24.19
C ASP A 52 -31.37 4.67 24.16
N ILE A 53 -30.52 4.43 23.16
CA ILE A 53 -29.87 3.14 22.97
C ILE A 53 -28.69 3.00 23.94
N PRO A 54 -28.70 1.98 24.82
CA PRO A 54 -27.61 1.74 25.77
C PRO A 54 -26.42 1.05 25.07
N TYR A 55 -25.66 1.83 24.31
CA TYR A 55 -24.45 1.35 23.62
C TYR A 55 -23.40 0.87 24.62
N LYS A 56 -22.79 -0.27 24.29
CA LYS A 56 -21.59 -0.70 24.99
C LYS A 56 -20.40 0.15 24.57
N ASN A 57 -19.55 0.45 25.55
CA ASN A 57 -18.24 1.02 25.28
C ASN A 57 -17.34 -0.09 24.71
N SER A 58 -17.07 -0.03 23.40
CA SER A 58 -16.04 -0.85 22.81
C SER A 58 -14.67 -0.36 23.29
N ARG A 59 -13.97 -1.21 24.05
CA ARG A 59 -12.53 -1.07 24.22
C ARG A 59 -11.90 -1.85 23.09
N THR A 60 -11.19 -1.18 22.19
CA THR A 60 -10.38 -1.87 21.19
C THR A 60 -9.22 -2.56 21.92
N PRO A 61 -9.20 -3.90 22.04
CA PRO A 61 -8.07 -4.56 22.66
C PRO A 61 -6.86 -4.37 21.74
N LYS A 62 -5.75 -3.86 22.29
CA LYS A 62 -4.47 -3.83 21.58
C LYS A 62 -3.88 -5.24 21.63
N VAL A 63 -4.36 -6.12 20.74
CA VAL A 63 -3.90 -7.52 20.64
C VAL A 63 -2.55 -7.60 19.95
N PHE A 64 -2.30 -6.72 18.98
CA PHE A 64 -1.02 -6.63 18.28
C PHE A 64 -0.31 -5.33 18.64
N THR A 65 0.99 -5.44 18.84
CA THR A 65 1.91 -4.35 19.13
C THR A 65 2.88 -4.15 17.96
N GLU A 66 3.65 -3.06 17.98
CA GLU A 66 4.74 -2.89 17.00
C GLU A 66 5.80 -4.02 17.09
N ALA A 67 5.90 -4.72 18.22
CA ALA A 67 6.78 -5.87 18.34
C ALA A 67 6.33 -7.08 17.50
N ASP A 68 5.03 -7.17 17.19
CA ASP A 68 4.45 -8.24 16.36
C ASP A 68 4.58 -7.92 14.86
N ARG A 69 5.08 -6.73 14.51
CA ARG A 69 5.24 -6.32 13.11
C ARG A 69 6.37 -7.16 12.47
N PRO A 70 6.07 -7.95 11.43
CA PRO A 70 7.11 -8.69 10.74
C PRO A 70 8.12 -7.71 10.13
N ARG A 71 9.39 -8.09 10.14
CA ARG A 71 10.44 -7.29 9.50
C ARG A 71 10.11 -7.14 8.01
N PRO A 72 10.34 -5.96 7.42
CA PRO A 72 10.16 -5.77 6.00
C PRO A 72 11.06 -6.75 5.24
N VAL A 73 10.48 -7.50 4.31
CA VAL A 73 11.24 -8.40 3.45
C VAL A 73 11.87 -7.55 2.35
N GLN A 74 13.19 -7.43 2.37
CA GLN A 74 13.95 -6.89 1.25
C GLN A 74 14.24 -8.04 0.29
N ILE A 75 13.51 -8.07 -0.83
CA ILE A 75 13.62 -9.12 -1.86
C ILE A 75 14.71 -8.74 -2.88
N PHE A 76 14.89 -7.44 -3.12
CA PHE A 76 15.80 -6.92 -4.12
C PHE A 76 17.07 -6.36 -3.45
N ASN A 77 18.24 -6.76 -3.97
CA ASN A 77 19.52 -6.19 -3.58
C ASN A 77 19.93 -5.10 -4.58
N GLU A 78 20.68 -4.08 -4.17
CA GLU A 78 21.14 -3.01 -5.08
C GLU A 78 22.03 -3.53 -6.22
N ASP A 79 22.63 -4.71 -6.04
CA ASP A 79 23.45 -5.43 -7.03
C ASP A 79 22.63 -6.18 -8.10
N GLU A 80 21.30 -6.04 -8.13
CA GLU A 80 20.45 -6.64 -9.17
C GLU A 80 20.68 -6.10 -10.57
N LYS A 81 21.45 -5.02 -10.71
CA LYS A 81 22.03 -4.63 -12.00
C LYS A 81 22.76 -5.80 -12.66
N GLY A 82 23.24 -6.78 -11.89
CA GLY A 82 23.82 -8.02 -12.40
C GLY A 82 25.12 -7.79 -13.19
N LYS A 83 25.79 -8.89 -13.56
CA LYS A 83 27.01 -8.85 -14.37
C LYS A 83 26.71 -8.76 -15.87
N MET A 84 25.81 -7.86 -16.26
CA MET A 84 25.36 -7.72 -17.64
C MET A 84 26.14 -6.66 -18.42
N CYS A 85 26.29 -6.86 -19.73
CA CYS A 85 27.09 -6.02 -20.61
C CYS A 85 26.74 -4.54 -20.52
N ARG A 86 25.47 -4.16 -20.37
CA ARG A 86 25.01 -2.76 -20.16
C ARG A 86 25.82 -2.00 -19.10
N TYR A 87 26.21 -2.68 -18.02
CA TYR A 87 26.90 -2.09 -16.87
C TYR A 87 28.41 -2.37 -16.86
N CYS A 88 28.93 -3.01 -17.92
CA CYS A 88 30.34 -3.33 -18.04
C CYS A 88 31.14 -2.12 -18.58
N ALA A 89 32.35 -1.90 -18.08
CA ALA A 89 33.28 -0.88 -18.56
C ALA A 89 33.69 -1.09 -20.02
N GLU A 90 33.71 -2.36 -20.47
CA GLU A 90 34.11 -2.76 -21.82
C GLU A 90 32.96 -2.70 -22.84
N TYR A 91 31.78 -2.23 -22.43
CA TYR A 91 30.60 -2.15 -23.28
C TYR A 91 30.56 -0.83 -24.05
N VAL A 92 30.63 -0.94 -25.37
CA VAL A 92 30.65 0.20 -26.29
C VAL A 92 29.36 0.22 -27.09
N VAL A 93 28.59 1.31 -26.92
CA VAL A 93 27.38 1.55 -27.70
C VAL A 93 27.76 2.36 -28.93
N ASN A 94 27.62 1.77 -30.11
CA ASN A 94 27.59 2.48 -31.38
C ASN A 94 26.12 2.52 -31.86
N PRO A 95 25.68 3.60 -32.54
CA PRO A 95 24.32 3.71 -33.09
C PRO A 95 23.80 2.49 -33.87
N PHE A 96 24.69 1.67 -34.46
CA PHE A 96 24.29 0.52 -35.27
C PHE A 96 24.58 -0.84 -34.61
N VAL A 97 25.57 -0.92 -33.71
CA VAL A 97 26.01 -2.19 -33.11
C VAL A 97 26.43 -1.99 -31.66
N GLN A 98 26.13 -2.97 -30.84
CA GLN A 98 26.60 -3.05 -29.47
C GLN A 98 27.76 -4.04 -29.42
N ARG A 99 28.94 -3.60 -28.95
CA ARG A 99 30.14 -4.45 -28.96
C ARG A 99 30.86 -4.45 -27.63
N CYS A 100 31.53 -5.57 -27.36
CA CYS A 100 32.48 -5.69 -26.26
C CYS A 100 33.88 -5.33 -26.74
N ALA A 101 34.50 -4.30 -26.16
CA ALA A 101 35.85 -3.87 -26.49
C ALA A 101 36.91 -4.94 -26.16
N LEU A 102 36.72 -5.70 -25.07
CA LEU A 102 37.64 -6.75 -24.64
C LEU A 102 37.67 -7.96 -25.59
N HIS A 103 36.49 -8.47 -26.00
CA HIS A 103 36.39 -9.68 -26.83
C HIS A 103 36.20 -9.38 -28.33
N GLN A 104 36.05 -8.11 -28.70
CA GLN A 104 35.88 -7.61 -30.07
C GLN A 104 34.73 -8.26 -30.85
N ARG A 105 33.64 -8.60 -30.16
CA ARG A 105 32.43 -9.19 -30.73
C ARG A 105 31.19 -8.36 -30.46
N GLU A 106 30.14 -8.60 -31.24
CA GLU A 106 28.80 -8.08 -30.97
C GLU A 106 28.21 -8.77 -29.72
N VAL A 107 27.52 -7.99 -28.89
CA VAL A 107 26.91 -8.43 -27.62
C VAL A 107 25.61 -7.67 -27.40
N GLU A 108 24.67 -8.29 -26.70
CA GLU A 108 23.45 -7.64 -26.25
C GLU A 108 23.63 -6.99 -24.88
N ALA A 109 22.86 -5.95 -24.58
CA ALA A 109 22.91 -5.25 -23.29
C ALA A 109 22.67 -6.18 -22.08
N THR A 110 21.88 -7.23 -22.24
CA THR A 110 21.54 -8.21 -21.20
C THR A 110 22.48 -9.40 -21.12
N ASP A 111 23.46 -9.52 -22.03
CA ASP A 111 24.42 -10.62 -22.01
C ASP A 111 25.26 -10.59 -20.73
N THR A 112 25.60 -11.78 -20.21
CA THR A 112 26.46 -11.92 -19.02
C THR A 112 27.83 -12.50 -19.38
N CYS A 113 28.87 -12.09 -18.64
CA CYS A 113 30.25 -12.46 -18.96
C CYS A 113 31.08 -12.72 -17.69
N PRO A 114 31.97 -13.73 -17.66
CA PRO A 114 32.87 -13.97 -16.54
C PRO A 114 33.92 -12.85 -16.36
N HIS A 115 34.21 -12.07 -17.42
CA HIS A 115 35.17 -10.96 -17.39
C HIS A 115 34.50 -9.60 -17.12
N PHE A 116 33.31 -9.59 -16.52
CA PHE A 116 32.59 -8.36 -16.19
C PHE A 116 33.41 -7.43 -15.29
N ARG A 117 33.50 -6.15 -15.68
CA ARG A 117 34.09 -5.07 -14.90
C ARG A 117 33.09 -3.92 -14.82
N PRO A 118 32.68 -3.44 -13.64
CA PRO A 118 31.67 -2.39 -13.55
C PRO A 118 32.16 -1.08 -14.19
N LYS A 119 31.26 -0.36 -14.87
CA LYS A 119 31.55 0.97 -15.43
C LYS A 119 31.90 1.96 -14.29
N PRO A 120 32.93 2.81 -14.45
CA PRO A 120 33.18 3.88 -13.49
C PRO A 120 31.98 4.83 -13.39
N PRO A 121 31.71 5.41 -12.21
CA PRO A 121 30.68 6.43 -12.07
C PRO A 121 30.98 7.60 -13.03
N PRO A 122 29.96 8.21 -13.64
CA PRO A 122 30.17 9.39 -14.47
C PRO A 122 30.80 10.51 -13.63
N GLU A 123 31.86 11.12 -14.15
CA GLU A 123 32.41 12.34 -13.56
C GLU A 123 31.36 13.46 -13.68
N GLU A 124 31.06 14.14 -12.58
CA GLU A 124 30.11 15.26 -12.58
C GLU A 124 30.69 16.40 -13.40
N GLU A 125 30.16 16.60 -14.61
CA GLU A 125 30.47 17.76 -15.44
C GLU A 125 29.93 19.02 -14.74
N THR A 126 30.81 19.79 -14.10
CA THR A 126 30.50 21.15 -13.68
C THR A 126 30.24 21.99 -14.92
N ASP A 127 28.98 22.35 -15.14
CA ASP A 127 28.50 23.27 -16.18
C ASP A 127 29.34 24.57 -16.22
N GLY A 128 30.32 24.60 -17.10
CA GLY A 128 31.14 25.77 -17.41
C GLY A 128 30.42 26.68 -18.39
N LEU A 129 29.41 27.42 -17.91
CA LEU A 129 28.77 28.48 -18.69
C LEU A 129 29.70 29.71 -18.77
N SER A 130 30.72 29.67 -19.63
CA SER A 130 31.48 30.87 -19.98
C SER A 130 30.76 31.65 -21.08
N LEU A 131 29.98 32.66 -20.69
CA LEU A 131 29.52 33.73 -21.60
C LEU A 131 30.77 34.45 -22.16
N GLY A 132 31.01 34.32 -23.46
CA GLY A 132 32.04 35.11 -24.16
C GLY A 132 31.70 36.60 -24.18
N PRO A 133 32.69 37.50 -24.21
CA PRO A 133 32.47 38.94 -24.11
C PRO A 133 31.87 39.55 -25.39
N LEU A 134 31.12 40.64 -25.16
CA LEU A 134 30.30 41.46 -26.05
C LEU A 134 31.02 41.98 -27.31
#